data_AF-A0A8B6LTV9-F1
#
_entry.id   AF-A0A8B6LTV9-F1
#
_cell.length_a   1.000
_cell.length_b   1.000
_cell.length_c   1.000
_cell.angle_alpha   90.00
_cell.angle_beta   90.00
_cell.angle_gamma   90.00
#
_symmetry.space_group_name_H-M   'P 1'
#
loop_
_entity.id
_entity.type
_entity.pdbx_description
1 polymer ?
#
loop_
_entity_poly.entity_id
_entity_poly.type
_entity_poly.pdbx_seq_one_letter_code
_entity_poly.pdbx_strand_id
1 'polypeptide(L)'
;MRLLSVLPLLLVASAATAGPPVYRCEIAGKVSYSDAPCVGAKVVDATPNQGVDKMTGQSRKGKDVQTAEMNTAFDKALQPLTGKPHEEMDVMRRRIKLSAQDQGECTRLDSNLPGLEANAAGATGTTNGRTDVELYQARKRFFDLRC
;
A
#
# COMPACT_ATOMS: atom_id res chain seq x y z
N MET A 1 28.68 14.70 37.08
CA MET A 1 28.15 13.54 36.32
C MET A 1 27.08 14.04 35.37
N ARG A 2 27.43 14.21 34.08
CA ARG A 2 26.48 14.65 33.04
C ARG A 2 25.88 13.40 32.41
N LEU A 3 24.59 13.17 32.67
CA LEU A 3 23.82 12.05 32.11
C LEU A 3 23.75 12.16 30.59
N LEU A 4 24.28 11.16 29.89
CA LEU A 4 24.05 10.94 28.46
C LEU A 4 22.56 10.65 28.24
N SER A 5 21.86 11.54 27.54
CA SER A 5 20.54 11.25 26.99
C SER A 5 20.72 10.46 25.69
N VAL A 6 20.36 9.17 25.73
CA VAL A 6 20.25 8.30 24.56
C VAL A 6 18.90 8.58 23.91
N LEU A 7 18.90 9.25 22.76
CA LEU A 7 17.70 9.50 21.95
C LEU A 7 17.40 8.22 21.13
N PRO A 8 16.23 7.57 21.26
CA PRO A 8 15.92 6.42 20.45
C PRO A 8 15.59 6.89 19.03
N LEU A 9 16.37 6.42 18.06
CA LEU A 9 16.14 6.60 16.63
C LEU A 9 14.88 5.81 16.24
N LEU A 10 13.73 6.48 16.20
CA LEU A 10 12.50 5.92 15.64
C LEU A 10 12.70 5.73 14.13
N LEU A 11 12.93 4.48 13.70
CA LEU A 11 12.82 4.09 12.30
C LEU A 11 11.36 4.27 11.86
N VAL A 12 11.11 5.33 11.08
CA VAL A 12 9.88 5.47 10.30
C VAL A 12 9.98 4.45 9.17
N ALA A 13 9.23 3.35 9.29
CA ALA A 13 9.05 2.40 8.21
C ALA A 13 8.22 3.07 7.11
N SER A 14 8.88 3.53 6.05
CA SER A 14 8.20 4.01 4.85
C SER A 14 7.47 2.84 4.20
N ALA A 15 6.15 2.78 4.34
CA ALA A 15 5.32 1.88 3.55
C ALA A 15 5.37 2.35 2.10
N ALA A 16 6.17 1.68 1.27
CA ALA A 16 6.17 1.87 -0.16
C ALA A 16 4.75 1.55 -0.67
N THR A 17 3.98 2.57 -1.06
CA THR A 17 2.68 2.34 -1.68
C THR A 17 2.91 1.96 -3.14
N ALA A 18 3.17 0.67 -3.32
CA ALA A 18 3.10 -0.05 -4.60
C ALA A 18 1.68 0.07 -5.20
N GLY A 19 1.54 -0.28 -6.47
CA GLY A 19 0.23 -0.40 -7.14
C GLY A 19 -0.76 -1.29 -6.36
N PRO A 20 -2.04 -1.38 -6.80
CA PRO A 20 -3.04 -2.17 -6.09
C PRO A 20 -2.50 -3.57 -5.79
N PRO A 21 -2.62 -4.04 -4.52
CA PRO A 21 -2.00 -5.30 -4.11
C PRO A 21 -2.59 -6.46 -4.92
N VAL A 22 -1.72 -7.29 -5.50
CA VAL A 22 -2.14 -8.52 -6.17
C VAL A 22 -2.14 -9.65 -5.16
N TYR A 23 -3.27 -10.33 -5.03
CA TYR A 23 -3.46 -11.42 -4.08
C TYR A 23 -3.21 -12.76 -4.76
N ARG A 24 -2.36 -13.59 -4.14
CA ARG A 24 -2.20 -15.00 -4.50
C ARG A 24 -3.16 -15.83 -3.65
N CYS A 25 -4.17 -16.38 -4.30
CA CYS A 25 -5.23 -17.20 -3.71
C CYS A 25 -5.01 -18.68 -4.02
N GLU A 26 -4.99 -19.54 -3.01
CA GLU A 26 -4.97 -21.00 -3.17
C GLU A 26 -6.36 -21.56 -2.88
N ILE A 27 -7.07 -22.02 -3.92
CA ILE A 27 -8.42 -22.59 -3.78
C ILE A 27 -8.43 -23.97 -4.42
N ALA A 28 -8.77 -25.00 -3.62
CA ALA A 28 -8.84 -26.39 -4.07
C ALA A 28 -7.57 -26.90 -4.80
N GLY A 29 -6.39 -26.50 -4.30
CA GLY A 29 -5.09 -26.89 -4.89
C GLY A 29 -4.70 -26.13 -6.15
N LYS A 30 -5.49 -25.13 -6.58
CA LYS A 30 -5.15 -24.25 -7.70
C LYS A 30 -4.76 -22.86 -7.19
N VAL A 31 -3.64 -22.36 -7.68
CA VAL A 31 -3.17 -21.00 -7.42
C VAL A 31 -3.78 -20.06 -8.45
N SER A 32 -4.49 -19.04 -7.99
CA SER A 32 -5.01 -17.96 -8.83
C SER A 32 -4.49 -16.61 -8.33
N TYR A 33 -4.19 -15.71 -9.26
CA TYR A 33 -3.81 -14.34 -8.95
C TYR A 33 -5.01 -13.45 -9.24
N SER A 34 -5.39 -12.62 -8.28
CA SER A 34 -6.52 -11.70 -8.41
C SER A 34 -6.21 -10.36 -7.77
N ASP A 35 -6.77 -9.30 -8.33
CA ASP A 35 -6.76 -7.97 -7.72
C ASP A 35 -7.75 -7.86 -6.55
N ALA A 36 -8.67 -8.82 -6.43
CA ALA A 36 -9.62 -8.89 -5.33
C ALA A 36 -9.05 -9.73 -4.16
N PRO A 37 -9.23 -9.29 -2.91
CA PRO A 37 -8.76 -10.05 -1.75
C PRO A 37 -9.50 -11.38 -1.62
N CYS A 38 -8.80 -12.40 -1.09
CA CYS A 38 -9.35 -13.72 -0.76
C CYS A 38 -8.90 -14.15 0.65
N VAL A 39 -9.55 -15.16 1.21
CA VAL A 39 -9.24 -15.66 2.56
C VAL A 39 -7.89 -16.38 2.54
N GLY A 40 -7.00 -16.04 3.49
CA GLY A 40 -5.65 -16.61 3.57
C GLY A 40 -4.69 -16.15 2.46
N ALA A 41 -5.04 -15.08 1.72
CA ALA A 41 -4.23 -14.58 0.62
C ALA A 41 -2.86 -14.06 1.08
N LYS A 42 -1.84 -14.39 0.29
CA LYS A 42 -0.54 -13.71 0.38
C LYS A 42 -0.51 -12.53 -0.59
N VAL A 43 -0.14 -11.36 -0.08
CA VAL A 43 0.09 -10.16 -0.90
C VAL A 43 1.38 -10.38 -1.70
N VAL A 44 1.29 -10.17 -3.01
CA VAL A 44 2.42 -10.20 -3.92
C VAL A 44 2.75 -8.76 -4.28
N ASP A 45 4.03 -8.39 -4.17
CA ASP A 45 4.51 -7.13 -4.73
C ASP A 45 4.47 -7.21 -6.25
N ALA A 46 3.49 -6.53 -6.83
CA ALA A 46 3.30 -6.43 -8.27
C ALA A 46 3.70 -5.06 -8.81
N THR A 47 4.57 -4.33 -8.11
CA THR A 47 5.07 -3.02 -8.58
C THR A 47 5.66 -3.19 -9.98
N PRO A 48 5.07 -2.57 -11.01
CA PRO A 48 5.61 -2.66 -12.36
C PRO A 48 7.01 -2.06 -12.36
N ASN A 49 8.00 -2.83 -12.81
CA ASN A 49 9.31 -2.27 -13.06
C ASN A 49 9.20 -1.29 -14.25
N GLN A 50 9.72 -0.08 -14.06
CA GLN A 50 9.86 0.87 -15.15
C GLN A 50 10.89 0.28 -16.12
N GLY A 51 10.44 -0.31 -17.23
CA GLY A 51 11.31 -0.98 -18.19
C GLY A 51 12.39 -0.07 -18.78
N VAL A 52 13.14 -0.56 -19.76
CA VAL A 52 14.22 0.20 -20.40
C VAL A 52 13.70 1.45 -21.15
N ASP A 53 14.02 2.64 -20.66
CA ASP A 53 13.58 3.92 -21.26
C ASP A 53 14.32 4.27 -22.57
N LYS A 54 15.61 3.92 -22.66
CA LYS A 54 16.51 4.33 -23.74
C LYS A 54 17.31 3.15 -24.27
N MET A 55 16.92 2.60 -25.41
CA MET A 55 17.75 1.65 -26.17
C MET A 55 18.32 2.27 -27.46
N THR A 56 17.69 3.32 -28.01
CA THR A 56 18.01 3.89 -29.33
C THR A 56 18.09 5.42 -29.34
N GLY A 57 18.43 6.05 -28.22
CA GLY A 57 18.58 7.52 -28.07
C GLY A 57 17.26 8.28 -27.84
N GLN A 58 16.12 7.75 -28.29
CA GLN A 58 14.79 8.32 -28.03
C GLN A 58 14.13 7.67 -26.81
N SER A 59 13.46 8.48 -25.97
CA SER A 59 12.74 8.02 -24.77
C SER A 59 11.40 7.50 -25.25
N ARG A 60 11.06 6.26 -24.89
CA ARG A 60 9.74 5.70 -25.16
C ARG A 60 9.09 5.25 -23.87
N LYS A 61 8.74 6.23 -23.03
CA LYS A 61 7.96 5.98 -21.80
C LYS A 61 6.48 5.86 -22.11
N GLY A 62 5.80 4.95 -21.42
CA GLY A 62 4.34 4.88 -21.39
C GLY A 62 3.73 6.14 -20.75
N LYS A 63 2.46 6.42 -21.06
CA LYS A 63 1.72 7.59 -20.54
C LYS A 63 1.57 7.53 -19.01
N ASP A 64 1.39 6.34 -18.48
CA ASP A 64 1.37 6.01 -17.06
C ASP A 64 2.68 6.40 -16.37
N VAL A 65 3.81 5.98 -16.94
CA VAL A 65 5.15 6.32 -16.43
C VAL A 65 5.39 7.83 -16.46
N GLN A 66 5.06 8.48 -17.57
CA GLN A 66 5.20 9.94 -17.70
C GLN A 66 4.35 10.69 -16.67
N THR A 67 3.12 10.21 -16.42
CA THR A 67 2.21 10.82 -15.43
C THR A 67 2.76 10.63 -14.01
N ALA A 68 3.27 9.44 -13.69
CA ALA A 68 3.89 9.17 -12.39
C ALA A 68 5.10 10.08 -12.14
N GLU A 69 6.02 10.17 -13.10
CA GLU A 69 7.20 11.04 -12.98
C GLU A 69 6.83 12.52 -12.79
N MET A 70 5.82 12.99 -13.54
CA MET A 70 5.32 14.36 -13.41
C MET A 70 4.72 14.60 -12.01
N ASN A 71 3.92 13.67 -11.50
CA ASN A 71 3.35 13.77 -10.15
C ASN A 71 4.43 13.78 -9.07
N THR A 72 5.43 12.89 -9.17
CA THR A 72 6.55 12.85 -8.23
C THR A 72 7.35 14.16 -8.26
N ALA A 73 7.61 14.72 -9.44
CA ALA A 73 8.31 15.99 -9.57
C ALA A 73 7.52 17.16 -8.95
N PHE A 74 6.21 17.19 -9.18
CA PHE A 74 5.32 18.21 -8.62
C PHE A 74 5.22 18.12 -7.09
N ASP A 75 5.04 16.92 -6.55
CA ASP A 75 4.96 16.70 -5.10
C ASP A 75 6.27 17.07 -4.41
N LYS A 76 7.42 16.72 -5.01
CA LYS A 76 8.74 17.11 -4.49
C LYS A 76 8.93 18.63 -4.45
N ALA A 77 8.41 19.34 -5.45
CA ALA A 77 8.45 20.80 -5.48
C ALA A 77 7.56 21.44 -4.39
N LEU A 78 6.41 20.81 -4.09
CA LEU A 78 5.48 21.27 -3.06
C LEU A 78 5.81 20.78 -1.65
N GLN A 79 6.64 19.76 -1.49
CA GLN A 79 7.01 19.18 -0.20
C GLN A 79 7.45 20.21 0.86
N PRO A 80 8.24 21.27 0.55
CA PRO A 80 8.59 22.30 1.53
C PRO A 80 7.40 23.12 2.03
N LEU A 81 6.31 23.19 1.26
CA LEU A 81 5.09 23.91 1.60
C LEU A 81 4.06 23.01 2.28
N THR A 82 3.90 21.77 1.79
CA THR A 82 2.89 20.82 2.30
C THR A 82 3.40 20.01 3.49
N GLY A 83 4.72 19.82 3.61
CA GLY A 83 5.34 18.90 4.57
C GLY A 83 5.06 17.42 4.29
N LYS A 84 4.39 17.10 3.16
CA LYS A 84 3.93 15.74 2.85
C LYS A 84 4.84 15.07 1.82
N PRO A 85 5.20 13.79 2.01
CA PRO A 85 5.94 13.02 1.02
C PRO A 85 5.03 12.61 -0.16
N HIS A 86 5.64 12.16 -1.24
CA HIS A 86 4.94 11.76 -2.48
C HIS A 86 3.88 10.68 -2.24
N GLU A 87 4.18 9.68 -1.41
CA GLU A 87 3.29 8.55 -1.12
C GLU A 87 1.99 9.01 -0.45
N GLU A 88 2.08 9.98 0.47
CA GLU A 88 0.92 10.56 1.14
C GLU A 88 0.10 11.42 0.17
N MET A 89 0.78 12.20 -0.69
CA MET A 89 0.15 13.00 -1.72
C MET A 89 -0.58 12.13 -2.75
N ASP A 90 -0.01 10.99 -3.10
CA ASP A 90 -0.61 10.00 -3.99
C ASP A 90 -1.89 9.39 -3.38
N VAL A 91 -1.86 9.02 -2.10
CA VAL A 91 -3.06 8.58 -1.37
C VAL A 91 -4.14 9.67 -1.40
N MET A 92 -3.76 10.92 -1.12
CA MET A 92 -4.70 12.05 -1.16
C MET A 92 -5.29 12.25 -2.57
N ARG A 93 -4.46 12.22 -3.62
CA ARG A 93 -4.89 12.36 -5.02
C ARG A 93 -5.87 11.27 -5.42
N ARG A 94 -5.69 10.03 -4.94
CA ARG A 94 -6.62 8.92 -5.19
C ARG A 94 -7.95 9.09 -4.46
N ARG A 95 -7.92 9.59 -3.23
CA ARG A 95 -9.09 9.62 -2.32
C ARG A 95 -9.90 10.91 -2.37
N ILE A 96 -9.41 11.96 -3.02
CA ILE A 96 -10.14 13.24 -3.15
C ILE A 96 -11.53 13.10 -3.80
N LYS A 97 -11.72 12.06 -4.63
CA LYS A 97 -13.00 11.73 -5.28
C LYS A 97 -14.00 10.98 -4.39
N LEU A 98 -13.57 10.50 -3.22
CA LEU A 98 -14.41 9.75 -2.29
C LEU A 98 -15.18 10.70 -1.37
N SER A 99 -16.30 10.23 -0.83
CA SER A 99 -17.05 10.99 0.18
C SER A 99 -16.22 11.20 1.45
N ALA A 100 -16.49 12.24 2.22
CA ALA A 100 -15.77 12.48 3.49
C ALA A 100 -15.89 11.30 4.47
N GLN A 101 -17.04 10.62 4.46
CA GLN A 101 -17.27 9.41 5.24
C GLN A 101 -16.36 8.27 4.79
N ASP A 102 -16.27 8.03 3.48
CA ASP A 102 -15.41 6.96 2.93
C ASP A 102 -13.93 7.27 3.13
N GLN A 103 -13.52 8.54 3.01
CA GLN A 103 -12.16 8.97 3.32
C GLN A 103 -11.79 8.65 4.78
N GLY A 104 -12.68 8.97 5.73
CA GLY A 104 -12.47 8.65 7.15
C GLY A 104 -12.39 7.14 7.40
N GLU A 105 -13.22 6.36 6.72
CA GLU A 105 -13.19 4.90 6.81
C GLU A 105 -11.90 4.32 6.21
N CYS A 106 -11.41 4.85 5.09
CA CYS A 106 -10.12 4.48 4.52
C CYS A 106 -8.97 4.77 5.49
N THR A 107 -8.94 5.95 6.10
CA THR A 107 -7.92 6.30 7.11
C THR A 107 -7.97 5.36 8.31
N ARG A 108 -9.18 4.97 8.75
CA ARG A 108 -9.36 3.97 9.82
C ARG A 108 -8.86 2.59 9.40
N LEU A 109 -9.05 2.20 8.15
CA LEU A 109 -8.58 0.90 7.65
C LEU A 109 -7.06 0.89 7.47
N ASP A 110 -6.45 1.99 7.01
CA ASP A 110 -4.98 2.13 6.89
C ASP A 110 -4.28 1.89 8.24
N SER A 111 -4.86 2.38 9.34
CA SER A 111 -4.27 2.19 10.67
C SER A 111 -4.47 0.77 11.23
N ASN A 112 -5.55 0.09 10.86
CA ASN A 112 -5.89 -1.23 11.39
C ASN A 112 -5.28 -2.39 10.58
N LEU A 113 -5.15 -2.25 9.26
CA LEU A 113 -4.68 -3.31 8.36
C LEU A 113 -3.31 -3.89 8.78
N PRO A 114 -2.27 -3.09 9.10
CA PRO A 114 -0.97 -3.64 9.51
C PRO A 114 -1.05 -4.54 10.74
N GLY A 115 -1.91 -4.19 11.71
CA GLY A 115 -2.14 -5.00 12.90
C GLY A 115 -2.83 -6.33 12.59
N LEU A 116 -3.85 -6.30 11.72
CA LEU A 116 -4.54 -7.50 11.26
C LEU A 116 -3.61 -8.43 10.45
N GLU A 117 -2.73 -7.87 9.63
CA GLU A 117 -1.72 -8.62 8.88
C GLU A 117 -0.69 -9.29 9.80
N ALA A 118 -0.20 -8.57 10.81
CA ALA A 118 0.70 -9.13 11.82
C ALA A 118 0.03 -10.26 12.62
N ASN A 119 -1.24 -10.08 13.00
CA ASN A 119 -2.02 -11.09 13.72
C ASN A 119 -2.23 -12.35 12.89
N ALA A 120 -2.58 -12.21 11.61
CA ALA A 120 -2.75 -13.35 10.70
C ALA A 120 -1.43 -14.09 10.45
N ALA A 121 -0.32 -13.36 10.30
CA ALA A 121 1.01 -13.95 10.13
C ALA A 121 1.49 -14.73 11.36
N GLY A 122 1.11 -14.30 12.57
CA GLY A 122 1.49 -14.93 13.83
C GLY A 122 0.54 -16.04 14.32
N ALA A 123 -0.64 -16.19 13.73
CA ALA A 123 -1.62 -17.19 14.16
C ALA A 123 -1.14 -18.62 13.82
N THR A 124 -1.30 -19.56 14.77
CA THR A 124 -1.14 -21.00 14.52
C THR A 124 -2.35 -21.82 14.98
N GLY A 125 -2.72 -22.87 14.24
CA GLY A 125 -3.80 -23.78 14.60
C GLY A 125 -5.21 -23.23 14.33
N THR A 126 -6.16 -23.46 15.24
CA THR A 126 -7.59 -23.12 15.07
C THR A 126 -7.88 -21.62 15.09
N THR A 127 -6.96 -20.79 15.60
CA THR A 127 -7.09 -19.32 15.57
C THR A 127 -6.85 -18.73 14.18
N ASN A 128 -6.15 -19.45 13.30
CA ASN A 128 -5.78 -19.00 11.95
C ASN A 128 -6.99 -18.70 11.09
N GLY A 129 -7.99 -19.60 11.12
CA GLY A 129 -9.20 -19.42 10.33
C GLY A 129 -9.95 -18.15 10.70
N ARG A 130 -9.97 -17.79 11.99
CA ARG A 130 -10.65 -16.57 12.46
C ARG A 130 -9.87 -15.31 12.08
N THR A 131 -8.55 -15.29 12.29
CA THR A 131 -7.70 -14.14 11.95
C THR A 131 -7.67 -13.88 10.45
N ASP A 132 -7.66 -14.93 9.62
CA ASP A 132 -7.68 -14.81 8.16
C ASP A 132 -9.01 -14.26 7.65
N VAL A 133 -10.14 -14.65 8.26
CA VAL A 133 -11.46 -14.12 7.92
C VAL A 133 -11.56 -12.63 8.30
N GLU A 134 -11.06 -12.24 9.47
CA GLU A 134 -11.05 -10.85 9.91
C GLU A 134 -10.20 -9.96 8.98
N LEU A 135 -8.99 -10.42 8.65
CA LEU A 135 -8.12 -9.74 7.69
C LEU A 135 -8.77 -9.65 6.29
N TYR A 136 -9.42 -10.72 5.84
CA TYR A 136 -10.16 -10.71 4.58
C TYR A 136 -11.28 -9.68 4.57
N GLN A 137 -12.09 -9.59 5.64
CA GLN A 137 -13.18 -8.61 5.73
C GLN A 137 -12.65 -7.17 5.66
N ALA A 138 -11.56 -6.87 6.38
CA ALA A 138 -10.93 -5.56 6.33
C ALA A 138 -10.39 -5.23 4.94
N ARG A 139 -9.66 -6.16 4.30
CA ARG A 139 -9.14 -5.98 2.93
C ARG A 139 -10.25 -5.83 1.90
N LYS A 140 -11.33 -6.61 2.03
CA LYS A 140 -12.51 -6.49 1.16
C LYS A 140 -13.14 -5.11 1.29
N ARG A 141 -13.34 -4.62 2.52
CA ARG A 141 -13.89 -3.28 2.75
C ARG A 141 -13.00 -2.19 2.14
N PHE A 142 -11.68 -2.32 2.31
CA PHE A 142 -10.70 -1.41 1.70
C PHE A 142 -10.82 -1.38 0.17
N PHE A 143 -10.89 -2.56 -0.45
CA PHE A 143 -11.07 -2.70 -1.90
C PHE A 143 -12.40 -2.12 -2.39
N ASP A 144 -13.51 -2.43 -1.70
CA ASP A 144 -14.86 -1.98 -2.06
C ASP A 144 -14.99 -0.44 -2.01
N LEU A 145 -14.33 0.20 -1.02
CA LEU A 145 -14.32 1.65 -0.85
C LEU A 145 -13.38 2.37 -1.83
N ARG A 146 -12.57 1.63 -2.59
CA ARG A 146 -11.52 2.20 -3.45
C ARG A 146 -10.55 3.10 -2.66
N CYS A 147 -10.28 2.69 -1.42
CA CYS A 147 -9.10 3.12 -0.72
C CYS A 147 -7.85 2.66 -1.52
#